data_AF-A0A962K6S9-F1
#
_entry.id   AF-A0A962K6S9-F1
#
_cell.length_a   1.000
_cell.length_b   1.000
_cell.length_c   1.000
_cell.angle_alpha   90.00
_cell.angle_beta   90.00
_cell.angle_gamma   90.00
#
_symmetry.space_group_name_H-M   'P 1'
#
loop_
_entity.id
_entity.type
_entity.pdbx_description
1 polymer ?
#
loop_
_entity_poly.entity_id
_entity_poly.type
_entity_poly.pdbx_seq_one_letter_code
_entity_poly.pdbx_strand_id
1 'polypeptide(L)'
;MSESNGLISFLRHYGPIPSGDNMYDELIQTEIERHGIDPVIHITPARLQEVQENFGSAEPRNVILTGTAGDGKTFHCRQIWATFGGDPEHWNAGEKIVSLTLPASGKALTIVKDLSELTQNEKNEMLASLAVSVAGKDSDNIYLVAANDGQLLASWRDWSENQGTEEHKLFKIIEDMLVEERTRDDALNLNLYNLSRLDASEHLVELIEQVVEHPQWSQCEGCDMLKSDGSTTCPIRINRERLRHGNRGSVFRKRLGELMKLAKANRMHIPIRDLLLLGVNILLGDRQSGQVLLTCRTAKNRAQKEDYRLTNPYANVFGTNLSERQRQQ
;
A
#
# COMPACT_ATOMS: atom_id res chain seq x y z
N MET A 1 26.03 -24.23 -3.51
CA MET A 1 25.87 -22.76 -3.59
C MET A 1 24.38 -22.46 -3.61
N SER A 2 23.91 -21.51 -2.80
CA SER A 2 22.47 -21.32 -2.56
C SER A 2 21.75 -20.89 -3.84
N GLU A 3 20.86 -21.72 -4.37
CA GLU A 3 19.97 -21.38 -5.48
C GLU A 3 18.79 -20.49 -5.01
N SER A 4 19.03 -19.62 -4.04
CA SER A 4 18.01 -18.81 -3.36
C SER A 4 18.59 -17.48 -2.91
N ASN A 5 17.78 -16.44 -3.01
CA ASN A 5 18.07 -15.10 -2.51
C ASN A 5 16.83 -14.63 -1.73
N GLY A 6 17.03 -14.11 -0.52
CA GLY A 6 15.94 -13.71 0.39
C GLY A 6 15.08 -12.60 -0.20
N LEU A 7 15.71 -11.56 -0.77
CA LEU A 7 15.03 -10.46 -1.46
C LEU A 7 14.19 -10.96 -2.64
N ILE A 8 14.70 -11.89 -3.46
CA ILE A 8 13.92 -12.45 -4.59
C ILE A 8 12.71 -13.24 -4.08
N SER A 9 12.87 -14.03 -3.02
CA SER A 9 11.77 -14.78 -2.41
C SER A 9 10.71 -13.83 -1.84
N PHE A 10 11.15 -12.79 -1.11
CA PHE A 10 10.29 -11.75 -0.57
C PHE A 10 9.51 -11.00 -1.66
N LEU A 11 10.18 -10.49 -2.68
CA LEU A 11 9.55 -9.72 -3.77
C LEU A 11 8.45 -10.51 -4.47
N ARG A 12 8.56 -11.84 -4.57
CA ARG A 12 7.54 -12.69 -5.20
C ARG A 12 6.18 -12.61 -4.49
N HIS A 13 6.12 -12.24 -3.20
CA HIS A 13 4.87 -12.04 -2.47
C HIS A 13 4.05 -10.84 -2.97
N TYR A 14 4.68 -9.90 -3.69
CA TYR A 14 3.99 -8.77 -4.33
C TYR A 14 3.51 -9.07 -5.75
N GLY A 15 3.80 -10.25 -6.30
CA GLY A 15 3.38 -10.58 -7.66
C GLY A 15 1.93 -11.07 -7.76
N PRO A 16 1.49 -11.44 -8.98
CA PRO A 16 0.13 -11.92 -9.24
C PRO A 16 -0.05 -13.37 -8.75
N ILE A 17 -0.25 -13.51 -7.44
CA ILE A 17 -0.49 -14.76 -6.72
C ILE A 17 -2.01 -14.88 -6.45
N PRO A 18 -2.61 -16.10 -6.38
CA PRO A 18 -4.05 -16.26 -6.12
C PRO A 18 -4.52 -15.53 -4.86
N SER A 19 -5.70 -14.92 -4.95
CA SER A 19 -6.31 -13.98 -4.00
C SER A 19 -6.54 -14.50 -2.56
N GLY A 20 -6.25 -15.77 -2.27
CA GLY A 20 -6.33 -16.34 -0.92
C GLY A 20 -5.12 -16.00 -0.05
N ASP A 21 -3.96 -15.74 -0.67
CA ASP A 21 -2.73 -15.25 -0.02
C ASP A 21 -2.61 -13.73 -0.13
N ASN A 22 -3.76 -13.04 -0.15
CA ASN A 22 -3.83 -11.59 -0.29
C ASN A 22 -2.93 -10.91 0.75
N MET A 23 -2.10 -9.96 0.30
CA MET A 23 -1.24 -9.12 1.13
C MET A 23 -2.06 -8.34 2.16
N TYR A 24 -2.28 -8.96 3.32
CA TYR A 24 -2.58 -8.26 4.55
C TYR A 24 -1.27 -7.69 5.09
N ASP A 25 -1.37 -6.55 5.76
CA ASP A 25 -0.23 -5.88 6.38
C ASP A 25 0.49 -6.84 7.37
N GLU A 26 -0.21 -7.82 7.98
CA GLU A 26 0.41 -8.88 8.79
C GLU A 26 1.33 -9.83 7.99
N LEU A 27 0.90 -10.27 6.80
CA LEU A 27 1.66 -11.22 5.98
C LEU A 27 2.97 -10.60 5.52
N ILE A 28 2.96 -9.30 5.19
CA ILE A 28 4.15 -8.56 4.77
C ILE A 28 5.18 -8.49 5.91
N GLN A 29 4.77 -8.18 7.13
CA GLN A 29 5.68 -8.12 8.28
C GLN A 29 6.33 -9.48 8.56
N THR A 30 5.51 -10.53 8.54
CA THR A 30 5.99 -11.91 8.72
C THR A 30 7.05 -12.26 7.67
N GLU A 31 6.83 -11.88 6.41
CA GLU A 31 7.78 -12.17 5.31
C GLU A 31 9.02 -11.27 5.33
N ILE A 32 8.92 -10.03 5.81
CA ILE A 32 10.08 -9.14 6.09
C ILE A 32 11.00 -9.81 7.11
N GLU A 33 10.45 -10.23 8.25
CA GLU A 33 11.22 -10.89 9.32
C GLU A 33 11.81 -12.22 8.85
N ARG A 34 10.99 -13.06 8.20
CA ARG A 34 11.40 -14.37 7.68
C ARG A 34 12.55 -14.29 6.69
N HIS A 35 12.55 -13.28 5.83
CA HIS A 35 13.60 -13.09 4.82
C HIS A 35 14.70 -12.11 5.24
N GLY A 36 14.61 -11.53 6.44
CA GLY A 36 15.56 -10.56 6.98
C GLY A 36 15.75 -9.36 6.05
N ILE A 37 14.64 -8.79 5.55
CA ILE A 37 14.68 -7.69 4.59
C ILE A 37 15.07 -6.39 5.28
N ASP A 38 16.21 -5.83 4.90
CA ASP A 38 16.76 -4.58 5.44
C ASP A 38 17.51 -3.79 4.35
N PRO A 39 17.18 -2.50 4.12
CA PRO A 39 16.02 -1.79 4.66
C PRO A 39 14.71 -2.35 4.10
N VAL A 40 13.61 -2.18 4.83
CA VAL A 40 12.29 -2.53 4.29
C VAL A 40 12.00 -1.66 3.07
N ILE A 41 11.33 -2.22 2.06
CA ILE A 41 10.83 -1.44 0.92
C ILE A 41 9.71 -0.54 1.47
N HIS A 42 10.01 0.74 1.62
CA HIS A 42 9.16 1.75 2.23
C HIS A 42 8.58 2.65 1.16
N ILE A 43 7.27 2.62 0.97
CA ILE A 43 6.61 3.74 0.32
C ILE A 43 6.35 4.76 1.40
N THR A 44 6.82 5.99 1.24
CA THR A 44 6.45 7.08 2.13
C THR A 44 4.93 7.22 2.04
N PRO A 45 4.18 6.81 3.06
CA PRO A 45 2.73 6.83 2.98
C PRO A 45 2.31 8.29 3.04
N ALA A 46 1.62 8.74 1.99
CA ALA A 46 1.27 10.14 1.90
C ALA A 46 0.38 10.56 3.06
N ARG A 47 0.58 11.79 3.53
CA ARG A 47 -0.12 12.36 4.69
C ARG A 47 0.16 11.63 6.02
N LEU A 48 0.96 10.56 6.09
CA LEU A 48 1.24 9.89 7.37
C LEU A 48 1.85 10.86 8.39
N GLN A 49 2.82 11.66 7.96
CA GLN A 49 3.42 12.69 8.83
C GLN A 49 2.37 13.69 9.33
N GLU A 50 1.45 14.15 8.47
CA GLU A 50 0.37 15.07 8.88
C GLU A 50 -0.57 14.44 9.91
N VAL A 51 -0.86 13.14 9.77
CA VAL A 51 -1.69 12.39 10.72
C VAL A 51 -0.96 12.20 12.05
N GLN A 52 0.34 11.88 12.01
CA GLN A 52 1.20 11.81 13.21
C GLN A 52 1.29 13.17 13.91
N GLU A 53 1.52 14.25 13.19
CA GLU A 53 1.57 15.61 13.73
C GLU A 53 0.22 16.00 14.37
N ASN A 54 -0.91 15.66 13.73
CA ASN A 54 -2.24 15.89 14.29
C ASN A 54 -2.42 15.19 15.65
N PHE A 55 -2.17 13.88 15.73
CA PHE A 55 -2.36 13.12 16.96
C PHE A 55 -1.29 13.39 18.03
N GLY A 56 -0.12 13.89 17.63
CA GLY A 56 0.93 14.38 18.54
C GLY A 56 0.69 15.79 19.07
N SER A 57 -0.35 16.50 18.62
CA SER A 57 -0.68 17.83 19.08
C SER A 57 -1.47 17.82 20.40
N ALA A 58 -1.52 18.99 21.07
CA ALA A 58 -2.32 19.17 22.29
C ALA A 58 -3.84 19.15 22.00
N GLU A 59 -4.25 19.56 20.79
CA GLU A 59 -5.63 19.61 20.34
C GLU A 59 -5.81 18.81 19.04
N PRO A 60 -5.73 17.48 19.11
CA PRO A 60 -5.89 16.63 17.93
C PRO A 60 -7.33 16.71 17.41
N ARG A 61 -7.47 16.62 16.08
CA ARG A 61 -8.76 16.48 15.40
C ARG A 61 -9.00 15.01 15.05
N ASN A 62 -10.25 14.66 14.79
CA ASN A 62 -10.58 13.35 14.22
C ASN A 62 -9.96 13.21 12.83
N VAL A 63 -9.63 11.98 12.44
CA VAL A 63 -9.10 11.67 11.12
C VAL A 63 -9.92 10.55 10.48
N ILE A 64 -10.35 10.76 9.25
CA ILE A 64 -10.90 9.70 8.41
C ILE A 64 -9.95 9.51 7.23
N LEU A 65 -9.47 8.28 7.06
CA LEU A 65 -8.68 7.84 5.91
C LEU A 65 -9.58 7.09 4.93
N THR A 66 -9.80 7.67 3.76
CA THR A 66 -10.52 7.03 2.66
C THR A 66 -9.57 6.61 1.53
N GLY A 67 -10.09 5.89 0.54
CA GLY A 67 -9.35 5.33 -0.59
C GLY A 67 -9.81 3.91 -0.91
N THR A 68 -9.18 3.24 -1.87
CA THR A 68 -9.52 1.86 -2.28
C THR A 68 -8.64 0.82 -1.60
N ALA A 69 -8.90 -0.46 -1.89
CA ALA A 69 -8.06 -1.55 -1.43
C ALA A 69 -6.63 -1.39 -1.99
N GLY A 70 -5.62 -1.53 -1.13
CA GLY A 70 -4.21 -1.39 -1.53
C GLY A 70 -3.61 0.01 -1.38
N ASP A 71 -4.38 1.01 -0.95
CA ASP A 71 -3.89 2.37 -0.66
C ASP A 71 -3.22 2.52 0.73
N GLY A 72 -3.16 1.44 1.51
CA GLY A 72 -2.42 1.42 2.77
C GLY A 72 -3.15 2.02 3.98
N LYS A 73 -4.48 2.12 3.98
CA LYS A 73 -5.26 2.63 5.14
C LYS A 73 -4.96 1.88 6.45
N THR A 74 -4.95 0.54 6.42
CA THR A 74 -4.62 -0.30 7.59
C THR A 74 -3.17 -0.11 8.03
N PHE A 75 -2.25 0.05 7.07
CA PHE A 75 -0.85 0.38 7.34
C PHE A 75 -0.73 1.71 8.09
N HIS A 76 -1.47 2.76 7.68
CA HIS A 76 -1.49 4.03 8.41
C HIS A 76 -1.98 3.85 9.85
N CYS A 77 -3.07 3.10 10.03
CA CYS A 77 -3.61 2.83 11.36
C CYS A 77 -2.57 2.13 12.26
N ARG A 78 -1.84 1.14 11.72
CA ARG A 78 -0.77 0.45 12.44
C ARG A 78 0.40 1.38 12.77
N GLN A 79 0.82 2.22 11.83
CA GLN A 79 1.90 3.18 12.06
C GLN A 79 1.53 4.19 13.15
N ILE A 80 0.31 4.72 13.14
CA ILE A 80 -0.19 5.60 14.19
C ILE A 80 -0.21 4.86 15.54
N TRP A 81 -0.75 3.64 15.58
CA TRP A 81 -0.74 2.80 16.78
C TRP A 81 0.66 2.64 17.37
N ALA A 82 1.63 2.20 16.56
CA ALA A 82 3.01 2.01 17.00
C ALA A 82 3.68 3.33 17.43
N THR A 83 3.45 4.42 16.69
CA THR A 83 4.04 5.74 16.97
C THR A 83 3.63 6.26 18.35
N PHE A 84 2.39 6.02 18.77
CA PHE A 84 1.85 6.50 20.03
C PHE A 84 1.89 5.47 21.17
N GLY A 85 2.73 4.44 21.05
CA GLY A 85 3.01 3.50 22.14
C GLY A 85 1.99 2.38 22.29
N GLY A 86 1.21 2.12 21.24
CA GLY A 86 0.31 0.98 21.19
C GLY A 86 1.07 -0.35 21.18
N ASP A 87 0.53 -1.34 21.88
CA ASP A 87 1.11 -2.69 21.97
C ASP A 87 0.99 -3.45 20.63
N PRO A 88 2.10 -3.93 20.03
CA PRO A 88 2.06 -4.74 18.82
C PRO A 88 1.28 -6.06 18.98
N GLU A 89 1.30 -6.69 20.14
CA GLU A 89 0.57 -7.95 20.36
C GLU A 89 -0.95 -7.71 20.31
N HIS A 90 -1.41 -6.64 20.98
CA HIS A 90 -2.80 -6.21 20.90
C HIS A 90 -3.24 -5.85 19.47
N TRP A 91 -2.36 -5.22 18.67
CA TRP A 91 -2.65 -4.97 17.26
C TRP A 91 -2.90 -6.28 16.49
N ASN A 92 -2.06 -7.28 16.73
CA ASN A 92 -2.07 -8.57 16.04
C ASN A 92 -3.11 -9.56 16.57
N ALA A 93 -3.81 -9.23 17.66
CA ALA A 93 -4.87 -10.07 18.25
C ALA A 93 -6.15 -10.17 17.37
N GLY A 94 -6.21 -9.43 16.25
CA GLY A 94 -7.33 -9.47 15.31
C GLY A 94 -8.53 -8.60 15.72
N GLU A 95 -8.37 -7.73 16.71
CA GLU A 95 -9.42 -6.78 17.08
C GLU A 95 -9.65 -5.74 15.97
N LYS A 96 -10.91 -5.50 15.62
CA LYS A 96 -11.31 -4.56 14.55
C LYS A 96 -11.11 -3.09 14.94
N ILE A 97 -11.21 -2.82 16.24
CA ILE A 97 -11.09 -1.50 16.85
C ILE A 97 -10.07 -1.63 17.98
N VAL A 98 -9.12 -0.70 18.06
CA VAL A 98 -8.14 -0.62 19.15
C VAL A 98 -8.13 0.80 19.72
N SER A 99 -7.69 0.97 20.96
CA SER A 99 -7.65 2.29 21.58
C SER A 99 -6.40 2.50 22.45
N LEU A 100 -5.92 3.74 22.49
CA LEU A 100 -4.80 4.16 23.33
C LEU A 100 -4.99 5.61 23.80
N THR A 101 -4.26 6.03 24.82
CA THR A 101 -4.25 7.42 25.26
C THR A 101 -3.14 8.19 24.56
N LEU A 102 -3.47 9.32 23.93
CA LEU A 102 -2.50 10.17 23.27
C LEU A 102 -1.60 10.86 24.30
N PRO A 103 -0.26 10.70 24.23
CA PRO A 103 0.64 11.23 25.25
C PRO A 103 0.62 12.75 25.42
N ALA A 104 0.43 13.49 24.32
CA ALA A 104 0.51 14.95 24.32
C ALA A 104 -0.78 15.63 24.82
N SER A 105 -1.94 15.08 24.46
CA SER A 105 -3.25 15.67 24.78
C SER A 105 -3.97 14.98 25.94
N GLY A 106 -3.58 13.75 26.29
CA GLY A 106 -4.28 12.92 27.28
C GLY A 106 -5.62 12.35 26.80
N LYS A 107 -6.01 12.62 25.54
CA LYS A 107 -7.27 12.18 24.94
C LYS A 107 -7.23 10.70 24.55
N ALA A 108 -8.38 10.04 24.55
CA ALA A 108 -8.50 8.66 24.08
C ALA A 108 -8.58 8.65 22.54
N LEU A 109 -7.63 7.98 21.89
CA LEU A 109 -7.67 7.70 20.46
C LEU A 109 -8.27 6.32 20.22
N THR A 110 -9.38 6.27 19.49
CA THR A 110 -10.01 5.05 18.99
C THR A 110 -9.69 4.87 17.52
N ILE A 111 -9.10 3.74 17.16
CA ILE A 111 -8.69 3.42 15.78
C ILE A 111 -9.59 2.31 15.24
N VAL A 112 -10.35 2.60 14.19
CA VAL A 112 -11.13 1.62 13.42
C VAL A 112 -10.29 1.20 12.22
N LYS A 113 -9.78 -0.05 12.24
CA LYS A 113 -8.79 -0.55 11.28
C LYS A 113 -9.35 -0.71 9.86
N ASP A 114 -10.59 -1.16 9.77
CA ASP A 114 -11.35 -1.27 8.53
C ASP A 114 -12.85 -1.23 8.85
N LEU A 115 -13.53 -0.17 8.38
CA LEU A 115 -14.98 -0.02 8.55
C LEU A 115 -15.76 -1.22 7.96
N SER A 116 -15.21 -1.92 6.97
CA SER A 116 -15.88 -3.01 6.28
C SER A 116 -16.08 -4.26 7.12
N GLU A 117 -15.21 -4.46 8.11
CA GLU A 117 -15.23 -5.63 8.98
C GLU A 117 -16.22 -5.50 10.14
N LEU A 118 -16.70 -4.28 10.39
CA LEU A 118 -17.72 -4.03 11.41
C LEU A 118 -19.09 -4.56 10.95
N THR A 119 -19.77 -5.25 11.86
CA THR A 119 -21.19 -5.58 11.76
C THR A 119 -22.03 -4.30 11.73
N GLN A 120 -23.28 -4.37 11.28
CA GLN A 120 -24.13 -3.19 11.19
C GLN A 120 -24.35 -2.51 12.56
N ASN A 121 -24.46 -3.28 13.64
CA ASN A 121 -24.61 -2.74 14.99
C ASN A 121 -23.32 -2.01 15.43
N GLU A 122 -22.16 -2.64 15.25
CA GLU A 122 -20.85 -2.02 15.54
C GLU A 122 -20.67 -0.71 14.74
N LYS A 123 -21.07 -0.70 13.46
CA LYS A 123 -21.05 0.52 12.63
C LYS A 123 -21.93 1.62 13.19
N ASN A 124 -23.16 1.30 13.57
CA ASN A 124 -24.10 2.29 14.10
C ASN A 124 -23.60 2.92 15.41
N GLU A 125 -23.06 2.11 16.32
CA GLU A 125 -22.49 2.57 17.60
C GLU A 125 -21.26 3.45 17.39
N MET A 126 -20.34 3.01 16.51
CA MET A 126 -19.14 3.76 16.17
C MET A 126 -19.48 5.08 15.47
N LEU A 127 -20.38 5.07 14.47
CA LEU A 127 -20.79 6.27 13.75
C LEU A 127 -21.49 7.29 14.66
N ALA A 128 -22.29 6.83 15.62
CA ALA A 128 -22.88 7.72 16.63
C ALA A 128 -21.81 8.43 17.45
N SER A 129 -20.81 7.69 17.94
CA SER A 129 -19.74 8.24 18.76
C SER A 129 -18.82 9.18 17.95
N LEU A 130 -18.50 8.77 16.72
CA LEU A 130 -17.73 9.57 15.77
C LEU A 130 -18.45 10.87 15.42
N ALA A 131 -19.77 10.84 15.18
CA ALA A 131 -20.54 12.02 14.82
C ALA A 131 -20.54 13.08 15.94
N VAL A 132 -20.63 12.65 17.21
CA VAL A 132 -20.55 13.56 18.36
C VAL A 132 -19.17 14.22 18.46
N SER A 133 -18.10 13.45 18.29
CA SER A 133 -16.72 13.97 18.33
C SER A 133 -16.41 14.88 17.13
N VAL A 134 -16.83 14.50 15.92
CA VAL A 134 -16.66 15.31 14.71
C VAL A 134 -17.47 16.61 14.78
N ALA A 135 -18.63 16.62 15.43
CA ALA A 135 -19.40 17.84 15.69
C ALA A 135 -18.79 18.72 16.81
N GLY A 136 -17.66 18.32 17.40
CA GLY A 136 -16.99 19.05 18.48
C GLY A 136 -17.72 18.98 19.84
N LYS A 137 -18.69 18.07 19.98
CA LYS A 137 -19.47 17.89 21.22
C LYS A 137 -18.79 16.95 22.22
N ASP A 138 -17.82 16.17 21.76
CA ASP A 138 -16.93 15.35 22.57
C ASP A 138 -15.48 15.62 22.14
N SER A 139 -14.73 16.26 23.03
CA SER A 139 -13.33 16.60 22.80
C SER A 139 -12.35 15.59 23.38
N ASP A 140 -12.82 14.65 24.20
CA ASP A 140 -11.97 13.72 24.96
C ASP A 140 -11.74 12.42 24.19
N ASN A 141 -12.70 12.05 23.33
CA ASN A 141 -12.58 10.92 22.42
C ASN A 141 -12.28 11.39 20.99
N ILE A 142 -11.18 10.88 20.44
CA ILE A 142 -10.69 11.18 19.10
C ILE A 142 -10.65 9.89 18.29
N TYR A 143 -10.94 9.99 17.00
CA TYR A 143 -11.07 8.83 16.14
C TYR A 143 -10.09 8.87 14.97
N LEU A 144 -9.53 7.71 14.64
CA LEU A 144 -8.91 7.41 13.35
C LEU A 144 -9.72 6.31 12.68
N VAL A 145 -10.40 6.62 11.57
CA VAL A 145 -11.26 5.66 10.87
C VAL A 145 -10.74 5.40 9.47
N ALA A 146 -10.39 4.14 9.19
CA ALA A 146 -10.08 3.67 7.84
C ALA A 146 -11.32 3.09 7.17
N ALA A 147 -11.68 3.59 5.98
CA ALA A 147 -12.83 3.12 5.21
C ALA A 147 -12.60 3.23 3.70
N ASN A 148 -13.33 2.44 2.92
CA ASN A 148 -13.46 2.73 1.48
C ASN A 148 -14.48 3.86 1.26
N ASP A 149 -14.27 4.71 0.25
CA ASP A 149 -15.12 5.90 0.02
C ASP A 149 -16.62 5.54 -0.04
N GLY A 150 -16.98 4.56 -0.87
CA GLY A 150 -18.37 4.15 -1.05
C GLY A 150 -19.00 3.53 0.20
N GLN A 151 -18.20 2.83 1.01
CA GLN A 151 -18.70 2.20 2.23
C GLN A 151 -18.85 3.19 3.37
N LEU A 152 -17.94 4.16 3.48
CA LEU A 152 -18.07 5.26 4.43
C LEU A 152 -19.39 6.00 4.16
N LEU A 153 -19.60 6.43 2.90
CA LEU A 153 -20.79 7.17 2.51
C LEU A 153 -22.07 6.36 2.69
N ALA A 154 -22.08 5.08 2.28
CA ALA A 154 -23.24 4.22 2.46
C ALA A 154 -23.58 4.03 3.95
N SER A 155 -22.59 3.67 4.78
CA SER A 155 -22.81 3.41 6.20
C SER A 155 -23.27 4.67 6.93
N TRP A 156 -22.67 5.82 6.63
CA TRP A 156 -23.02 7.09 7.27
C TRP A 156 -24.39 7.60 6.81
N ARG A 157 -24.72 7.46 5.53
CA ARG A 157 -26.06 7.79 5.01
C ARG A 157 -27.13 6.98 5.73
N ASP A 158 -27.00 5.64 5.70
CA ASP A 158 -27.98 4.71 6.27
C ASP A 158 -28.14 4.94 7.78
N TRP A 159 -27.05 5.24 8.49
CA TRP A 159 -27.10 5.64 9.89
C TRP A 159 -27.84 6.96 10.08
N SER A 160 -27.48 8.01 9.33
CA SER A 160 -28.01 9.37 9.49
C SER A 160 -29.50 9.49 9.19
N GLU A 161 -30.02 8.72 8.23
CA GLU A 161 -31.44 8.70 7.84
C GLU A 161 -32.35 8.25 9.00
N ASN A 162 -31.82 7.46 9.93
CA ASN A 162 -32.54 6.93 11.08
C ASN A 162 -32.35 7.74 12.37
N GLN A 163 -31.58 8.84 12.36
CA GLN A 163 -31.35 9.68 13.54
C GLN A 163 -32.18 10.97 13.50
N GLY A 164 -31.78 11.93 12.68
CA GLY A 164 -32.27 13.30 12.76
C GLY A 164 -31.67 14.23 11.71
N THR A 165 -32.15 15.47 11.69
CA THR A 165 -31.77 16.47 10.68
C THR A 165 -30.33 16.95 10.83
N GLU A 166 -29.79 17.00 12.05
CA GLU A 166 -28.43 17.46 12.32
C GLU A 166 -27.38 16.39 11.91
N GLU A 167 -27.66 15.12 12.21
CA GLU A 167 -26.83 13.99 11.80
C GLU A 167 -26.79 13.85 10.26
N HIS A 168 -27.91 14.11 9.60
CA HIS A 168 -27.98 14.11 8.15
C HIS A 168 -27.23 15.29 7.51
N LYS A 169 -27.26 16.48 8.13
CA LYS A 169 -26.42 17.63 7.71
C LYS A 169 -24.94 17.30 7.83
N LEU A 170 -24.53 16.68 8.93
CA LEU A 170 -23.15 16.24 9.12
C LEU A 170 -22.71 15.29 8.00
N PHE A 171 -23.54 14.29 7.67
CA PHE A 171 -23.31 13.39 6.55
C PHE A 171 -23.11 14.17 5.23
N LYS A 172 -23.97 15.15 4.95
CA LYS A 172 -23.89 15.97 3.73
C LYS A 172 -22.58 16.75 3.62
N ILE A 173 -22.11 17.32 4.72
CA ILE A 173 -20.80 18.02 4.75
C ILE A 173 -19.68 17.03 4.40
N ILE A 174 -19.68 15.82 4.97
CA ILE A 174 -18.66 14.80 4.69
C ILE A 174 -18.74 14.31 3.23
N GLU A 175 -19.95 14.14 2.70
CA GLU A 175 -20.19 13.82 1.29
C GLU A 175 -19.60 14.89 0.36
N ASP A 176 -19.92 16.15 0.62
CA ASP A 176 -19.39 17.28 -0.15
C ASP A 176 -17.86 17.37 -0.04
N MET A 177 -17.29 17.15 1.14
CA MET A 177 -15.84 17.12 1.33
C MET A 177 -15.15 16.05 0.46
N LEU A 178 -15.73 14.85 0.32
CA LEU A 178 -15.17 13.81 -0.55
C LEU A 178 -15.28 14.16 -2.04
N VAL A 179 -16.43 14.69 -2.46
CA VAL A 179 -16.72 15.08 -3.85
C VAL A 179 -15.83 16.25 -4.28
N GLU A 180 -15.71 17.26 -3.44
CA GLU A 180 -14.94 18.50 -3.70
C GLU A 180 -13.47 18.39 -3.31
N GLU A 181 -13.05 17.23 -2.80
CA GLU A 181 -11.67 16.96 -2.39
C GLU A 181 -11.15 17.85 -1.25
N ARG A 182 -12.06 18.34 -0.40
CA ARG A 182 -11.72 19.14 0.77
C ARG A 182 -11.23 18.25 1.89
N THR A 183 -10.06 18.58 2.44
CA THR A 183 -9.50 17.85 3.59
C THR A 183 -10.01 18.35 4.93
N ARG A 184 -10.61 19.55 4.96
CA ARG A 184 -11.13 20.20 6.16
C ARG A 184 -12.42 20.96 5.85
N ASP A 185 -13.26 21.05 6.86
CA ASP A 185 -14.40 21.96 6.93
C ASP A 185 -14.37 22.62 8.32
N ASP A 186 -14.68 23.92 8.38
CA ASP A 186 -14.61 24.71 9.62
C ASP A 186 -15.73 24.33 10.60
N ALA A 187 -16.83 23.74 10.11
CA ALA A 187 -17.92 23.28 10.95
C ALA A 187 -17.59 21.97 11.69
N LEU A 188 -16.55 21.25 11.28
CA LEU A 188 -16.24 19.90 11.76
C LEU A 188 -14.89 19.87 12.47
N ASN A 189 -14.78 19.12 13.57
CA ASN A 189 -13.50 18.74 14.16
C ASN A 189 -12.89 17.51 13.45
N LEU A 190 -12.63 17.64 12.14
CA LEU A 190 -12.24 16.52 11.27
C LEU A 190 -11.18 16.92 10.23
N ASN A 191 -10.20 16.04 10.03
CA ASN A 191 -9.38 15.96 8.84
C ASN A 191 -9.80 14.73 8.01
N LEU A 192 -10.12 14.94 6.73
CA LEU A 192 -10.52 13.88 5.80
C LEU A 192 -9.44 13.71 4.72
N TYR A 193 -8.81 12.55 4.68
CA TYR A 193 -7.73 12.27 3.74
C TYR A 193 -8.10 11.11 2.81
N ASN A 194 -8.20 11.40 1.52
CA ASN A 194 -8.37 10.36 0.50
C ASN A 194 -6.99 9.89 -0.01
N LEU A 195 -6.58 8.69 0.39
CA LEU A 195 -5.30 8.07 0.04
C LEU A 195 -5.27 7.52 -1.39
N SER A 196 -6.39 7.46 -2.10
CA SER A 196 -6.41 7.05 -3.52
C SER A 196 -5.85 8.11 -4.46
N ARG A 197 -5.73 9.36 -4.02
CA ARG A 197 -5.41 10.50 -4.90
C ARG A 197 -3.91 10.79 -5.00
N LEU A 198 -3.08 9.80 -4.70
CA LEU A 198 -1.63 9.92 -4.69
C LEU A 198 -1.04 9.87 -6.11
N ASP A 199 0.12 10.53 -6.30
CA ASP A 199 0.78 10.52 -7.60
C ASP A 199 1.43 9.16 -7.86
N ALA A 200 0.72 8.28 -8.56
CA ALA A 200 1.21 6.95 -8.94
C ALA A 200 2.53 7.00 -9.72
N SER A 201 2.82 8.11 -10.43
CA SER A 201 4.04 8.23 -11.22
C SER A 201 5.27 8.47 -10.34
N GLU A 202 5.15 9.27 -9.28
CA GLU A 202 6.22 9.52 -8.32
C GLU A 202 6.48 8.26 -7.49
N HIS A 203 5.42 7.67 -6.93
CA HIS A 203 5.55 6.45 -6.13
C HIS A 203 6.10 5.26 -6.93
N LEU A 204 5.73 5.09 -8.20
CA LEU A 204 6.31 4.03 -9.02
C LEU A 204 7.83 4.21 -9.19
N VAL A 205 8.28 5.44 -9.39
CA VAL A 205 9.71 5.74 -9.56
C VAL A 205 10.45 5.47 -8.26
N GLU A 206 9.94 5.91 -7.11
CA GLU A 206 10.55 5.65 -5.80
C GLU A 206 10.60 4.16 -5.47
N LEU A 207 9.51 3.44 -5.73
CA LEU A 207 9.42 2.00 -5.54
C LEU A 207 10.45 1.24 -6.36
N ILE A 208 10.53 1.57 -7.65
CA ILE A 208 11.52 0.92 -8.53
C ILE A 208 12.93 1.21 -8.01
N GLU A 209 13.23 2.43 -7.53
CA GLU A 209 14.56 2.75 -6.96
C GLU A 209 14.91 1.82 -5.81
N GLN A 210 14.01 1.70 -4.84
CA GLN A 210 14.25 0.87 -3.65
C GLN A 210 14.44 -0.60 -3.99
N VAL A 211 13.63 -1.11 -4.93
CA VAL A 211 13.75 -2.49 -5.40
C VAL A 211 15.07 -2.72 -6.13
N VAL A 212 15.45 -1.83 -7.06
CA VAL A 212 16.65 -2.05 -7.89
C VAL A 212 17.94 -1.74 -7.15
N GLU A 213 17.98 -0.76 -6.25
CA GLU A 213 19.18 -0.42 -5.47
C GLU A 213 19.26 -1.15 -4.11
N HIS A 214 18.34 -2.06 -3.82
CA HIS A 214 18.29 -2.78 -2.54
C HIS A 214 19.65 -3.40 -2.14
N PRO A 215 20.21 -3.12 -0.95
CA PRO A 215 21.53 -3.62 -0.52
C PRO A 215 21.69 -5.14 -0.58
N GLN A 216 20.62 -5.89 -0.32
CA GLN A 216 20.61 -7.35 -0.40
C GLN A 216 20.80 -7.94 -1.82
N TRP A 217 20.88 -7.12 -2.87
CA TRP A 217 21.41 -7.58 -4.17
C TRP A 217 22.87 -8.06 -4.08
N SER A 218 23.62 -7.62 -3.06
CA SER A 218 24.98 -8.13 -2.73
C SER A 218 25.00 -9.64 -2.51
N GLN A 219 23.91 -10.24 -2.03
CA GLN A 219 23.78 -11.70 -1.88
C GLN A 219 23.85 -12.44 -3.23
N CYS A 220 23.74 -11.75 -4.35
CA CYS A 220 23.92 -12.32 -5.69
C CYS A 220 25.36 -12.24 -6.21
N GLU A 221 26.31 -11.66 -5.47
CA GLU A 221 27.71 -11.49 -5.93
C GLU A 221 28.43 -12.83 -6.14
N GLY A 222 28.10 -13.85 -5.35
CA GLY A 222 28.64 -15.21 -5.48
C GLY A 222 27.88 -16.10 -6.48
N CYS A 223 27.01 -15.54 -7.33
CA CYS A 223 26.20 -16.32 -8.27
C CYS A 223 27.02 -16.69 -9.52
N ASP A 224 27.01 -17.97 -9.91
CA ASP A 224 27.72 -18.46 -11.12
C ASP A 224 27.29 -17.77 -12.43
N MET A 225 26.10 -17.17 -12.45
CA MET A 225 25.59 -16.41 -13.60
C MET A 225 26.11 -14.97 -13.65
N LEU A 226 26.83 -14.50 -12.62
CA LEU A 226 27.52 -13.22 -12.58
C LEU A 226 29.00 -13.45 -12.83
N LYS A 227 29.54 -12.81 -13.87
CA LYS A 227 30.95 -12.92 -14.23
C LYS A 227 31.77 -11.86 -13.50
N SER A 228 33.08 -12.10 -13.40
CA SER A 228 34.04 -11.18 -12.76
C SER A 228 34.15 -9.81 -13.43
N ASP A 229 33.77 -9.69 -14.70
CA ASP A 229 33.71 -8.42 -15.44
C ASP A 229 32.41 -7.62 -15.18
N GLY A 230 31.54 -8.12 -14.31
CA GLY A 230 30.24 -7.53 -13.98
C GLY A 230 29.11 -7.88 -14.96
N SER A 231 29.40 -8.59 -16.05
CA SER A 231 28.38 -9.09 -16.96
C SER A 231 27.61 -10.26 -16.32
N THR A 232 26.34 -10.41 -16.70
CA THR A 232 25.45 -11.41 -16.11
C THR A 232 24.60 -12.09 -17.16
N THR A 233 24.42 -13.41 -17.03
CA THR A 233 23.43 -14.20 -17.80
C THR A 233 22.14 -14.42 -17.01
N CYS A 234 22.09 -14.01 -15.74
CA CYS A 234 20.88 -14.13 -14.92
C CYS A 234 19.78 -13.20 -15.44
N PRO A 235 18.61 -13.70 -15.91
CA PRO A 235 17.53 -12.86 -16.42
C PRO A 235 17.00 -11.86 -15.40
N ILE A 236 16.93 -12.23 -14.12
CA ILE A 236 16.52 -11.32 -13.03
C ILE A 236 17.43 -10.09 -12.96
N ARG A 237 18.77 -10.29 -13.00
CA ARG A 237 19.73 -9.17 -12.98
C ARG A 237 19.70 -8.37 -14.27
N ILE A 238 19.52 -9.03 -15.43
CA ILE A 238 19.35 -8.33 -16.71
C ILE A 238 18.14 -7.38 -16.62
N ASN A 239 17.00 -7.86 -16.10
CA ASN A 239 15.79 -7.05 -15.93
C ASN A 239 16.01 -5.92 -14.92
N ARG A 240 16.69 -6.19 -13.80
CA ARG A 240 17.12 -5.17 -12.83
C ARG A 240 17.89 -4.04 -13.52
N GLU A 241 18.93 -4.35 -14.29
CA GLU A 241 19.74 -3.31 -14.97
C GLU A 241 18.95 -2.53 -16.03
N ARG A 242 17.87 -3.09 -16.61
CA ARG A 242 16.97 -2.33 -17.51
C ARG A 242 16.09 -1.34 -16.75
N LEU A 243 15.64 -1.69 -15.56
CA LEU A 243 14.84 -0.83 -14.68
C LEU A 243 15.69 0.22 -13.96
N ARG A 244 16.91 -0.14 -13.58
CA ARG A 244 17.86 0.69 -12.86
C ARG A 244 18.26 1.93 -13.65
N HIS A 245 18.35 3.07 -12.96
CA HIS A 245 18.89 4.29 -13.54
C HIS A 245 20.43 4.19 -13.57
N GLY A 246 21.01 3.96 -14.75
CA GLY A 246 22.45 4.18 -14.94
C GLY A 246 22.78 5.68 -15.03
N ASN A 247 24.07 6.02 -15.22
CA ASN A 247 24.56 7.41 -15.34
C ASN A 247 23.90 8.26 -16.45
N ARG A 248 23.12 7.66 -17.36
CA ARG A 248 22.37 8.34 -18.44
C ARG A 248 20.85 8.30 -18.24
N GLY A 249 20.39 7.81 -17.09
CA GLY A 249 19.01 7.46 -16.80
C GLY A 249 18.53 6.17 -17.51
N SER A 250 17.38 5.63 -17.10
CA SER A 250 16.72 4.53 -17.83
C SER A 250 15.57 5.10 -18.65
N VAL A 251 15.70 5.04 -19.99
CA VAL A 251 14.60 5.39 -20.91
C VAL A 251 13.36 4.56 -20.57
N PHE A 252 13.56 3.29 -20.19
CA PHE A 252 12.46 2.40 -19.83
C PHE A 252 11.70 2.90 -18.59
N ARG A 253 12.42 3.23 -17.50
CA ARG A 253 11.81 3.81 -16.29
C ARG A 253 11.14 5.15 -16.55
N LYS A 254 11.76 6.03 -17.36
CA LYS A 254 11.14 7.30 -17.78
C LYS A 254 9.81 7.07 -18.49
N ARG A 255 9.76 6.14 -19.46
CA ARG A 255 8.53 5.81 -20.19
C ARG A 255 7.45 5.22 -19.28
N LEU A 256 7.83 4.40 -18.29
CA LEU A 256 6.90 3.90 -17.28
C LEU A 256 6.27 5.04 -16.47
N GLY A 257 7.08 6.00 -16.02
CA GLY A 257 6.57 7.19 -15.34
C GLY A 257 5.62 8.02 -16.21
N GLU A 258 5.93 8.19 -17.51
CA GLU A 258 5.03 8.86 -18.48
C GLU A 258 3.71 8.12 -18.65
N LEU A 259 3.71 6.78 -18.67
CA LEU A 259 2.49 5.96 -18.72
C LEU A 259 1.63 6.15 -17.46
N MET A 260 2.22 6.20 -16.28
CA MET A 260 1.49 6.47 -15.03
C MET A 260 0.86 7.87 -15.04
N LYS A 261 1.57 8.88 -15.55
CA LYS A 261 1.02 10.24 -15.71
C LYS A 261 -0.18 10.26 -16.67
N LEU A 262 -0.12 9.49 -17.75
CA LEU A 262 -1.25 9.34 -18.68
C LEU A 262 -2.43 8.59 -18.04
N ALA A 263 -2.18 7.53 -17.27
CA ALA A 263 -3.23 6.83 -16.54
C ALA A 263 -3.95 7.76 -15.55
N LYS A 264 -3.18 8.53 -14.77
CA LYS A 264 -3.70 9.56 -13.85
C LYS A 264 -4.53 10.62 -14.58
N ALA A 265 -4.04 11.12 -15.73
CA ALA A 265 -4.78 12.11 -16.54
C ALA A 265 -6.12 11.57 -17.05
N ASN A 266 -6.24 10.26 -17.24
CA ASN A 266 -7.48 9.56 -17.57
C ASN A 266 -8.31 9.17 -16.34
N ARG A 267 -8.01 9.73 -15.16
CA ARG A 267 -8.67 9.45 -13.88
C ARG A 267 -8.62 7.97 -13.49
N MET A 268 -7.62 7.23 -13.97
CA MET A 268 -7.36 5.88 -13.48
C MET A 268 -6.62 5.99 -12.15
N HIS A 269 -7.24 5.45 -11.10
CA HIS A 269 -6.56 5.22 -9.84
C HIS A 269 -5.74 3.92 -9.94
N ILE A 270 -4.47 3.98 -9.54
CA ILE A 270 -3.59 2.82 -9.45
C ILE A 270 -3.10 2.74 -8.01
N PRO A 271 -3.64 1.80 -7.21
CA PRO A 271 -3.20 1.58 -5.85
C PRO A 271 -1.70 1.31 -5.76
N ILE A 272 -1.12 1.68 -4.62
CA ILE A 272 0.28 1.41 -4.28
C ILE A 272 0.66 -0.07 -4.50
N ARG A 273 -0.24 -0.99 -4.10
CA ARG A 273 -0.06 -2.43 -4.29
C ARG A 273 0.17 -2.79 -5.76
N ASP A 274 -0.55 -2.17 -6.67
CA ASP A 274 -0.46 -2.47 -8.11
C ASP A 274 0.82 -1.91 -8.71
N LEU A 275 1.36 -0.83 -8.16
CA LEU A 275 2.68 -0.30 -8.53
C LEU A 275 3.80 -1.28 -8.13
N LEU A 276 3.72 -1.85 -6.92
CA LEU A 276 4.63 -2.90 -6.45
C LEU A 276 4.52 -4.16 -7.31
N LEU A 277 3.29 -4.61 -7.57
CA LEU A 277 3.01 -5.76 -8.43
C LEU A 277 3.60 -5.55 -9.83
N LEU A 278 3.38 -4.39 -10.43
CA LEU A 278 3.95 -4.04 -11.72
C LEU A 278 5.48 -4.10 -11.68
N GLY A 279 6.12 -3.45 -10.69
CA GLY A 279 7.58 -3.47 -10.53
C GLY A 279 8.15 -4.90 -10.42
N VAL A 280 7.53 -5.74 -9.59
CA VAL A 280 7.90 -7.15 -9.42
C VAL A 280 7.65 -7.96 -10.67
N ASN A 281 6.53 -7.74 -11.37
CA ASN A 281 6.22 -8.45 -12.60
C ASN A 281 7.22 -8.11 -13.72
N ILE A 282 7.66 -6.85 -13.81
CA ILE A 282 8.70 -6.45 -14.75
C ILE A 282 10.02 -7.14 -14.43
N LEU A 283 10.39 -7.18 -13.15
CA LEU A 283 11.66 -7.76 -12.69
C LEU A 283 11.69 -9.29 -12.84
N LEU A 284 10.63 -9.96 -12.39
CA LEU A 284 10.58 -11.40 -12.19
C LEU A 284 9.65 -12.14 -13.15
N GLY A 285 8.85 -11.47 -13.98
CA GLY A 285 7.85 -12.16 -14.81
C GLY A 285 8.46 -13.22 -15.74
N ASP A 286 7.84 -14.40 -15.77
CA ASP A 286 8.19 -15.54 -16.61
C ASP A 286 6.95 -16.03 -17.37
N ARG A 287 7.07 -16.12 -18.70
CA ARG A 287 6.00 -16.60 -19.60
C ARG A 287 5.91 -18.13 -19.67
N GLN A 288 6.80 -18.87 -19.01
CA GLN A 288 6.72 -20.32 -19.02
C GLN A 288 5.47 -20.82 -18.29
N SER A 289 4.79 -21.79 -18.90
CA SER A 289 3.61 -22.45 -18.32
C SER A 289 3.85 -22.93 -16.88
N GLY A 290 2.96 -22.52 -15.96
CA GLY A 290 2.91 -23.00 -14.58
C GLY A 290 3.59 -22.13 -13.52
N GLN A 291 4.49 -21.21 -13.88
CA GLN A 291 5.07 -20.24 -12.94
C GLN A 291 5.15 -18.86 -13.56
N VAL A 292 4.47 -17.90 -12.93
CA VAL A 292 4.34 -16.53 -13.43
C VAL A 292 5.55 -15.67 -13.10
N LEU A 293 6.29 -16.03 -12.04
CA LEU A 293 7.44 -15.30 -11.53
C LEU A 293 8.66 -16.21 -11.38
N LEU A 294 9.81 -15.69 -11.77
CA LEU A 294 11.12 -16.31 -11.63
C LEU A 294 11.48 -16.54 -10.17
N THR A 295 12.12 -17.67 -9.94
CA THR A 295 12.96 -17.96 -8.78
C THR A 295 14.43 -17.93 -9.24
N CYS A 296 15.39 -17.92 -8.32
CA CYS A 296 16.80 -18.05 -8.68
C CYS A 296 17.06 -19.35 -9.50
N ARG A 297 16.39 -20.44 -9.14
CA ARG A 297 16.45 -21.72 -9.86
C ARG A 297 15.88 -21.63 -11.27
N THR A 298 14.68 -21.07 -11.45
CA THR A 298 14.10 -20.94 -12.80
C THR A 298 14.85 -19.93 -13.66
N ALA A 299 15.40 -18.87 -13.06
CA ALA A 299 16.28 -17.93 -13.75
C ALA A 299 17.52 -18.65 -14.33
N LYS A 300 18.16 -19.53 -13.56
CA LYS A 300 19.27 -20.37 -14.02
C LYS A 300 18.87 -21.29 -15.18
N ASN A 301 17.71 -21.93 -15.07
CA ASN A 301 17.19 -22.78 -16.15
C ASN A 301 16.94 -21.99 -17.45
N ARG A 302 16.41 -20.76 -17.36
CA ARG A 302 16.19 -19.89 -18.53
C ARG A 302 17.51 -19.45 -19.15
N ALA A 303 18.49 -19.09 -18.33
CA ALA A 303 19.82 -18.69 -18.79
C ALA A 303 20.53 -19.82 -19.56
N GLN A 304 20.48 -21.05 -19.03
CA GLN A 304 21.08 -22.23 -19.67
C GLN A 304 20.46 -22.59 -21.02
N LYS A 305 19.16 -22.29 -21.21
CA LYS A 305 18.42 -22.54 -22.45
C LYS A 305 18.39 -21.35 -23.40
N GLU A 306 18.97 -20.22 -22.98
CA GLU A 306 18.90 -18.94 -23.70
C GLU A 306 17.47 -18.44 -23.96
N ASP A 307 16.51 -18.82 -23.10
CA ASP A 307 15.08 -18.54 -23.25
C ASP A 307 14.67 -17.13 -22.77
N TYR A 308 15.51 -16.12 -22.99
CA TYR A 308 15.31 -14.74 -22.48
C TYR A 308 14.05 -14.06 -23.01
N ARG A 309 13.52 -14.52 -24.15
CA ARG A 309 12.23 -14.05 -24.69
C ARG A 309 11.05 -14.27 -23.73
N LEU A 310 11.17 -15.24 -22.82
CA LEU A 310 10.12 -15.57 -21.84
C LEU A 310 10.17 -14.65 -20.61
N THR A 311 11.29 -13.96 -20.39
CA THR A 311 11.53 -13.13 -19.20
C THR A 311 11.66 -11.64 -19.55
N ASN A 312 11.14 -11.23 -20.71
CA ASN A 312 11.35 -9.91 -21.27
C ASN A 312 10.60 -8.83 -20.45
N PRO A 313 11.32 -7.87 -19.84
CA PRO A 313 10.72 -6.88 -18.95
C PRO A 313 9.74 -5.96 -19.69
N TYR A 314 10.00 -5.62 -20.95
CA TYR A 314 9.11 -4.78 -21.76
C TYR A 314 7.75 -5.44 -22.02
N ALA A 315 7.75 -6.76 -22.19
CA ALA A 315 6.52 -7.52 -22.41
C ALA A 315 5.79 -7.79 -21.08
N ASN A 316 6.52 -7.92 -19.98
CA ASN A 316 5.95 -8.12 -18.65
C ASN A 316 5.26 -6.87 -18.10
N VAL A 317 5.66 -5.65 -18.51
CA VAL A 317 4.91 -4.41 -18.19
C VAL A 317 3.44 -4.53 -18.59
N PHE A 318 3.17 -5.14 -19.74
CA PHE A 318 1.81 -5.30 -20.27
C PHE A 318 1.19 -6.65 -19.88
N GLY A 319 1.76 -7.33 -18.87
CA GLY A 319 1.23 -8.58 -18.33
C GLY A 319 1.23 -9.74 -19.32
N THR A 320 2.09 -9.75 -20.35
CA THR A 320 2.08 -10.83 -21.36
C THR A 320 2.42 -12.22 -20.79
N ASN A 321 3.01 -12.28 -19.60
CA ASN A 321 3.22 -13.49 -18.80
C ASN A 321 1.99 -13.96 -18.01
N LEU A 322 0.94 -13.13 -17.95
CA LEU A 322 -0.30 -13.43 -17.24
C LEU A 322 -1.34 -13.98 -18.21
N SER A 323 -2.20 -14.88 -17.71
CA SER A 323 -3.42 -15.29 -18.42
C SER A 323 -4.40 -14.11 -18.56
N GLU A 324 -5.31 -14.18 -19.54
CA GLU A 324 -6.34 -13.12 -19.71
C GLU A 324 -7.16 -12.89 -18.44
N ARG A 325 -7.53 -13.97 -17.73
CA ARG A 325 -8.23 -13.89 -16.46
C ARG A 325 -7.44 -13.12 -15.40
N GLN A 326 -6.13 -13.31 -15.32
CA GLN A 326 -5.27 -12.60 -14.37
C GLN A 326 -5.02 -11.14 -14.76
N ARG A 327 -5.18 -10.76 -16.03
CA ARG A 327 -5.06 -9.36 -16.47
C ARG A 327 -6.34 -8.55 -16.25
N GLN A 328 -7.47 -9.23 -16.07
CA GLN A 328 -8.78 -8.61 -15.84
C GLN A 328 -9.12 -8.45 -14.35
N GLN A 329 -8.28 -9.02 -13.46
CA GLN A 329 -8.36 -8.89 -12.01
C GLN A 329 -7.46 -7.76 -11.54
#